data_AF-A0AA38HZ02-F1
#
_entry.id   AF-A0AA38HZ02-F1
#
_cell.length_a   1.000
_cell.length_b   1.000
_cell.length_c   1.000
_cell.angle_alpha   90.00
_cell.angle_beta   90.00
_cell.angle_gamma   90.00
#
_symmetry.space_group_name_H-M   'P 1'
#
loop_
_entity.id
_entity.type
_entity.pdbx_description
1 polymer ?
#
loop_
_entity_poly.entity_id
_entity_poly.type
_entity_poly.pdbx_seq_one_letter_code
_entity_poly.pdbx_strand_id
1 'polypeptide(L)'
;MDGAKKVTDEKIRTKDNIVAYETILKERVFEEFGEIDTFTQQFEALTTNHERVTYMYDYMVRYDLLKGRYWKDAKNDEVARRHKKKGDNNFARGDFPSALKHYTRCIMKAESGELRGLAYANRSAALFKLSLYRECLEDIKRAVGNNYPGSLRPSLLYRRERATQMLGRTRTPKYHERTPTLPRGARNRNTPHAHCIKQIHVELDENSRRRVLVNNITPAGKLISVETSMVNVVSGKSDLYHCHQCLNICYNPTPCLTCTQVVYCGQNCALDAWYDYHQYECAILSPLKRWVGYCKSLLVGVKMIFLAKLEQFRNDFDRYLNPIENIVKKDVPKDNMFLALAASVIYYFIRDFTKFFPEESKRDPNFDNQFKDDLFKYLHMAYVFSAEITEAKQVFGVAPLRPFQDVYIEKESFGLGIYPFFMHFRHACCPNVVIHHYGSTMVLRTTRKCLKGEELFVSYG
;
A
#
# COMPACT_ATOMS: atom_id res chain seq x y z
N MET A 1 -12.18 -6.48 -32.13
CA MET A 1 -12.65 -5.29 -31.37
C MET A 1 -13.23 -5.67 -30.01
N ASP A 2 -12.65 -6.63 -29.27
CA ASP A 2 -13.18 -7.09 -27.97
C ASP A 2 -12.12 -7.20 -26.85
N GLY A 3 -11.03 -6.42 -26.95
CA GLY A 3 -9.94 -6.44 -25.97
C GLY A 3 -9.92 -5.29 -24.96
N ALA A 4 -10.69 -4.22 -25.19
CA ALA A 4 -10.56 -2.96 -24.45
C ALA A 4 -11.55 -2.79 -23.27
N LYS A 5 -12.45 -3.76 -23.03
CA LYS A 5 -13.54 -3.62 -22.03
C LYS A 5 -13.28 -4.27 -20.67
N LYS A 6 -12.11 -4.87 -20.41
CA LYS A 6 -11.82 -5.58 -19.15
C LYS A 6 -10.79 -4.93 -18.22
N VAL A 7 -10.17 -3.81 -18.61
CA VAL A 7 -9.20 -3.08 -17.77
C VAL A 7 -9.85 -1.90 -17.03
N THR A 8 -11.10 -1.57 -17.33
CA THR A 8 -11.86 -0.48 -16.70
C THR A 8 -12.57 -0.88 -15.40
N ASP A 9 -12.79 -2.16 -15.12
CA ASP A 9 -13.62 -2.58 -13.97
C ASP A 9 -12.92 -2.51 -12.60
N GLU A 10 -11.58 -2.47 -12.55
CA GLU A 10 -10.83 -2.37 -11.27
C GLU A 10 -10.54 -0.91 -10.86
N LYS A 11 -10.54 0.04 -11.81
CA LYS A 11 -10.44 1.48 -11.50
C LYS A 11 -11.80 2.13 -11.18
N ILE A 12 -12.92 1.48 -11.51
CA ILE A 12 -14.26 2.04 -11.32
C ILE A 12 -14.85 1.71 -9.94
N ARG A 13 -14.53 0.56 -9.32
CA ARG A 13 -15.13 0.13 -8.03
C ARG A 13 -14.69 0.90 -6.78
N THR A 14 -13.65 1.72 -6.86
CA THR A 14 -13.08 2.44 -5.71
C THR A 14 -13.73 3.79 -5.43
N LYS A 15 -14.44 4.36 -6.41
CA LYS A 15 -15.17 5.63 -6.25
C LYS A 15 -16.55 5.43 -5.61
N ASP A 16 -17.12 4.23 -5.67
CA ASP A 16 -18.55 4.03 -5.38
C ASP A 16 -18.97 4.37 -3.94
N ASN A 17 -18.14 4.11 -2.91
CA ASN A 17 -18.56 4.36 -1.53
C ASN A 17 -18.46 5.83 -1.12
N ILE A 18 -17.31 6.49 -1.31
CA ILE A 18 -17.18 7.92 -0.94
C ILE A 18 -18.10 8.78 -1.82
N VAL A 19 -18.21 8.47 -3.11
CA VAL A 19 -19.17 9.16 -3.99
C VAL A 19 -20.61 8.90 -3.54
N ALA A 20 -20.96 7.68 -3.10
CA ALA A 20 -22.27 7.43 -2.51
C ALA A 20 -22.51 8.26 -1.22
N TYR A 21 -21.50 8.43 -0.36
CA TYR A 21 -21.63 9.29 0.82
C TYR A 21 -21.75 10.76 0.46
N GLU A 22 -21.01 11.22 -0.54
CA GLU A 22 -21.13 12.57 -1.07
C GLU A 22 -22.55 12.81 -1.63
N THR A 23 -23.10 11.83 -2.35
CA THR A 23 -24.48 11.87 -2.86
C THR A 23 -25.50 11.90 -1.73
N ILE A 24 -25.41 10.99 -0.73
CA ILE A 24 -26.33 10.97 0.41
C ILE A 24 -26.27 12.28 1.19
N LEU A 25 -25.07 12.83 1.39
CA LEU A 25 -24.90 14.11 2.07
C LEU A 25 -25.58 15.25 1.28
N LYS A 26 -25.36 15.31 -0.03
CA LYS A 26 -26.01 16.31 -0.91
C LYS A 26 -27.53 16.17 -0.92
N GLU A 27 -28.06 14.96 -0.92
CA GLU A 27 -29.50 14.69 -0.81
C GLU A 27 -30.06 15.22 0.51
N ARG A 28 -29.41 14.94 1.65
CA ARG A 28 -29.85 15.44 2.97
C ARG A 28 -29.80 16.96 3.08
N VAL A 29 -28.75 17.57 2.55
CA VAL A 29 -28.62 19.04 2.49
C VAL A 29 -29.74 19.63 1.64
N PHE A 30 -30.03 19.04 0.48
CA PHE A 30 -31.13 19.48 -0.38
C PHE A 30 -32.50 19.33 0.30
N GLU A 31 -32.74 18.20 0.99
CA GLU A 31 -33.97 17.98 1.77
C GLU A 31 -34.19 19.05 2.85
N GLU A 32 -33.12 19.53 3.50
CA GLU A 32 -33.23 20.52 4.58
C GLU A 32 -33.37 21.97 4.07
N PHE A 33 -32.60 22.35 3.06
CA PHE A 33 -32.46 23.75 2.64
C PHE A 33 -33.11 24.07 1.29
N GLY A 34 -33.55 23.07 0.53
CA GLY A 34 -34.10 23.22 -0.82
C GLY A 34 -33.07 23.53 -1.91
N GLU A 35 -31.82 23.86 -1.54
CA GLU A 35 -30.73 24.18 -2.47
C GLU A 35 -29.37 23.69 -1.95
N ILE A 36 -28.61 22.97 -2.79
CA ILE A 36 -27.24 22.50 -2.47
C ILE A 36 -26.20 23.61 -2.63
N ASP A 37 -26.53 24.64 -3.40
CA ASP A 37 -25.59 25.72 -3.74
C ASP A 37 -25.16 26.50 -2.50
N THR A 38 -26.05 26.72 -1.53
CA THR A 38 -25.71 27.38 -0.27
C THR A 38 -24.65 26.61 0.52
N PHE A 39 -24.78 25.28 0.62
CA PHE A 39 -23.79 24.42 1.28
C PHE A 39 -22.44 24.47 0.56
N THR A 40 -22.44 24.41 -0.76
CA THR A 40 -21.21 24.44 -1.57
C THR A 40 -20.51 25.80 -1.44
N GLN A 41 -21.26 26.91 -1.51
CA GLN A 41 -20.73 28.26 -1.34
C GLN A 41 -20.14 28.47 0.07
N GLN A 42 -20.82 27.99 1.11
CA GLN A 42 -20.30 28.05 2.48
C GLN A 42 -19.01 27.23 2.63
N PHE A 43 -18.94 26.04 2.05
CA PHE A 43 -17.74 25.22 2.08
C PHE A 43 -16.57 25.89 1.34
N GLU A 44 -16.82 26.48 0.17
CA GLU A 44 -15.82 27.19 -0.63
C GLU A 44 -15.29 28.44 0.05
N ALA A 45 -16.09 29.09 0.92
CA ALA A 45 -15.68 30.24 1.71
C ALA A 45 -14.72 29.90 2.86
N LEU A 46 -14.60 28.62 3.26
CA LEU A 46 -13.72 28.20 4.34
C LEU A 46 -12.25 28.34 3.94
N THR A 47 -11.44 28.89 4.83
CA THR A 47 -10.06 29.29 4.51
C THR A 47 -9.02 28.26 4.95
N THR A 48 -9.27 27.59 6.07
CA THR A 48 -8.37 26.59 6.66
C THR A 48 -8.82 25.16 6.37
N ASN A 49 -7.93 24.18 6.55
CA ASN A 49 -8.30 22.79 6.32
C ASN A 49 -9.13 22.24 7.48
N HIS A 50 -8.82 22.61 8.73
CA HIS A 50 -9.59 22.17 9.88
C HIS A 50 -11.04 22.68 9.86
N GLU A 51 -11.28 23.90 9.36
CA GLU A 51 -12.64 24.40 9.12
C GLU A 51 -13.39 23.50 8.13
N ARG A 52 -12.76 23.14 7.01
CA ARG A 52 -13.36 22.24 6.00
C ARG A 52 -13.69 20.87 6.58
N VAL A 53 -12.77 20.28 7.35
CA VAL A 53 -12.97 18.99 8.01
C VAL A 53 -14.08 19.08 9.05
N THR A 54 -14.11 20.14 9.85
CA THR A 54 -15.12 20.35 10.90
C THR A 54 -16.50 20.55 10.28
N TYR A 55 -16.61 21.39 9.26
CA TYR A 55 -17.85 21.62 8.51
C TYR A 55 -18.42 20.29 7.98
N MET A 56 -17.61 19.49 7.30
CA MET A 56 -18.08 18.18 6.80
C MET A 56 -18.43 17.22 7.94
N TYR A 57 -17.61 17.17 9.00
CA TYR A 57 -17.84 16.29 10.15
C TYR A 57 -19.16 16.61 10.86
N ASP A 58 -19.46 17.89 11.09
CA ASP A 58 -20.67 18.33 11.80
C ASP A 58 -21.94 17.96 11.03
N TYR A 59 -21.95 18.14 9.70
CA TYR A 59 -23.05 17.68 8.85
C TYR A 59 -23.20 16.16 8.85
N MET A 60 -22.09 15.41 8.85
CA MET A 60 -22.14 13.95 8.94
C MET A 60 -22.69 13.45 10.28
N VAL A 61 -22.41 14.15 11.38
CA VAL A 61 -23.00 13.88 12.70
C VAL A 61 -24.48 14.24 12.70
N ARG A 62 -24.82 15.43 12.20
CA ARG A 62 -26.20 15.95 12.16
C ARG A 62 -27.17 15.01 11.44
N TYR A 63 -26.73 14.42 10.32
CA TYR A 63 -27.52 13.49 9.53
C TYR A 63 -27.28 12.01 9.86
N ASP A 64 -26.64 11.72 11.00
CA ASP A 64 -26.39 10.35 11.49
C ASP A 64 -25.64 9.44 10.49
N LEU A 65 -24.77 10.03 9.66
CA LEU A 65 -24.06 9.30 8.60
C LEU A 65 -22.89 8.45 9.12
N LEU A 66 -22.39 8.74 10.32
CA LEU A 66 -21.26 8.04 10.97
C LEU A 66 -21.69 6.87 11.87
N LYS A 67 -22.89 6.93 12.45
CA LYS A 67 -23.36 5.93 13.41
C LYS A 67 -23.58 4.57 12.75
N GLY A 68 -23.19 3.51 13.46
CA GLY A 68 -23.29 2.13 12.96
C GLY A 68 -22.34 1.80 11.79
N ARG A 69 -21.43 2.71 11.40
CA ARG A 69 -20.47 2.49 10.32
C ARG A 69 -19.16 1.84 10.78
N TYR A 70 -18.88 1.88 12.08
CA TYR A 70 -17.76 1.14 12.65
C TYR A 70 -18.12 -0.34 12.81
N TRP A 71 -17.33 -1.20 12.17
CA TRP A 71 -17.37 -2.64 12.38
C TRP A 71 -16.00 -3.10 12.86
N LYS A 72 -15.95 -3.61 14.10
CA LYS A 72 -14.72 -4.15 14.68
C LYS A 72 -14.30 -5.43 13.95
N ASP A 73 -13.12 -5.43 13.35
CA ASP A 73 -12.51 -6.63 12.79
C ASP A 73 -12.18 -7.62 13.91
N ALA A 74 -12.49 -8.89 13.67
CA ALA A 74 -12.23 -9.97 14.61
C ALA A 74 -11.89 -11.25 13.87
N LYS A 75 -10.99 -12.03 14.45
CA LYS A 75 -10.73 -13.40 14.03
C LYS A 75 -11.96 -14.25 14.37
N ASN A 76 -12.23 -15.25 13.53
CA ASN A 76 -13.39 -16.12 13.64
C ASN A 76 -13.07 -17.49 13.05
N ASP A 77 -13.09 -18.51 13.90
CA ASP A 77 -12.74 -19.88 13.52
C ASP A 77 -13.70 -20.51 12.52
N GLU A 78 -14.98 -20.14 12.53
CA GLU A 78 -15.94 -20.63 11.54
C GLU A 78 -15.56 -20.15 10.13
N VAL A 79 -15.26 -18.85 10.00
CA VAL A 79 -14.81 -18.28 8.72
C VAL A 79 -13.46 -18.88 8.31
N ALA A 80 -12.55 -19.09 9.27
CA ALA A 80 -11.26 -19.73 9.01
C ALA A 80 -11.43 -21.17 8.51
N ARG A 81 -12.32 -21.99 9.09
CA ARG A 81 -12.62 -23.36 8.63
C ARG A 81 -13.17 -23.38 7.20
N ARG A 82 -14.01 -22.42 6.82
CA ARG A 82 -14.49 -22.29 5.43
C ARG A 82 -13.32 -22.09 4.46
N HIS A 83 -12.34 -21.26 4.82
CA HIS A 83 -11.12 -21.11 4.02
C HIS A 83 -10.25 -22.36 4.01
N LYS A 84 -10.08 -23.04 5.15
CA LYS A 84 -9.37 -24.32 5.20
C LYS A 84 -9.98 -25.33 4.23
N LYS A 85 -11.31 -25.51 4.24
CA LYS A 85 -12.02 -26.43 3.33
C LYS A 85 -11.80 -26.06 1.86
N LYS A 86 -11.84 -24.77 1.51
CA LYS A 86 -11.50 -24.31 0.14
C LYS A 86 -10.05 -24.63 -0.23
N GLY A 87 -9.12 -24.45 0.70
CA GLY A 87 -7.72 -24.82 0.53
C GLY A 87 -7.55 -26.32 0.30
N ASP A 88 -8.20 -27.16 1.11
CA ASP A 88 -8.16 -28.62 1.00
C ASP A 88 -8.72 -29.10 -0.36
N ASN A 89 -9.83 -28.52 -0.82
CA ASN A 89 -10.40 -28.82 -2.13
C ASN A 89 -9.45 -28.46 -3.29
N ASN A 90 -8.80 -27.29 -3.24
CA ASN A 90 -7.84 -26.89 -4.27
C ASN A 90 -6.58 -27.75 -4.24
N PHE A 91 -6.11 -28.10 -3.04
CA PHE A 91 -4.96 -29.00 -2.87
C PHE A 91 -5.23 -30.38 -3.46
N ALA A 92 -6.41 -30.95 -3.21
CA ALA A 92 -6.82 -32.24 -3.77
C ALA A 92 -6.87 -32.24 -5.31
N ARG A 93 -7.17 -31.09 -5.92
CA ARG A 93 -7.18 -30.90 -7.39
C ARG A 93 -5.80 -30.60 -7.99
N GLY A 94 -4.76 -30.48 -7.17
CA GLY A 94 -3.42 -30.08 -7.61
C GLY A 94 -3.23 -28.58 -7.83
N ASP A 95 -4.22 -27.74 -7.55
CA ASP A 95 -4.10 -26.28 -7.59
C ASP A 95 -3.47 -25.77 -6.29
N PHE A 96 -2.15 -25.96 -6.18
CA PHE A 96 -1.37 -25.56 -5.02
C PHE A 96 -1.30 -24.04 -4.81
N PRO A 97 -1.20 -23.18 -5.83
CA PRO A 97 -1.26 -21.73 -5.66
C PRO A 97 -2.57 -21.25 -5.02
N SER A 98 -3.72 -21.77 -5.46
CA SER A 98 -5.01 -21.41 -4.84
C SER A 98 -5.17 -22.03 -3.45
N ALA A 99 -4.60 -23.23 -3.21
CA ALA A 99 -4.56 -23.81 -1.88
C ALA A 99 -3.77 -22.93 -0.90
N LEU A 100 -2.57 -22.47 -1.30
CA LEU A 100 -1.71 -21.56 -0.55
C LEU A 100 -2.47 -20.28 -0.15
N LYS A 101 -3.19 -19.68 -1.11
CA LYS A 101 -4.03 -18.50 -0.90
C LYS A 101 -5.05 -18.72 0.23
N HIS A 102 -5.76 -19.84 0.18
CA HIS A 102 -6.82 -20.13 1.14
C HIS A 102 -6.29 -20.56 2.51
N TYR A 103 -5.18 -21.28 2.57
CA TYR A 103 -4.53 -21.56 3.86
C TYR A 103 -4.00 -20.29 4.53
N THR A 104 -3.44 -19.34 3.77
CA THR A 104 -3.05 -18.03 4.32
C THR A 104 -4.25 -17.27 4.86
N ARG A 105 -5.39 -17.24 4.15
CA ARG A 105 -6.63 -16.64 4.66
C ARG A 105 -7.18 -17.35 5.90
N CYS A 106 -7.03 -18.68 5.98
CA CYS A 106 -7.39 -19.43 7.18
C CYS A 106 -6.55 -18.96 8.37
N ILE A 107 -5.22 -18.90 8.21
CA ILE A 107 -4.29 -18.43 9.25
C ILE A 107 -4.60 -16.99 9.69
N MET A 108 -4.90 -16.09 8.75
CA MET A 108 -5.29 -14.70 9.06
C MET A 108 -6.57 -14.58 9.89
N LYS A 109 -7.49 -15.54 9.76
CA LYS A 109 -8.82 -15.49 10.39
C LYS A 109 -8.96 -16.42 11.59
N ALA A 110 -8.05 -17.36 11.78
CA ALA A 110 -8.11 -18.33 12.88
C ALA A 110 -7.90 -17.64 14.23
N GLU A 111 -8.87 -17.79 15.12
CA GLU A 111 -8.81 -17.36 16.50
C GLU A 111 -8.06 -18.40 17.35
N SER A 112 -8.38 -19.68 17.21
CA SER A 112 -7.73 -20.74 17.99
C SER A 112 -6.33 -21.09 17.49
N GLY A 113 -5.47 -21.43 18.44
CA GLY A 113 -4.13 -21.97 18.16
C GLY A 113 -4.21 -23.23 17.31
N GLU A 114 -5.03 -24.21 17.70
CA GLU A 114 -5.15 -25.50 17.01
C GLU A 114 -5.52 -25.35 15.54
N LEU A 115 -6.56 -24.57 15.21
CA LEU A 115 -6.95 -24.35 13.82
C LEU A 115 -5.83 -23.65 13.02
N ARG A 116 -5.13 -22.71 13.66
CA ARG A 116 -3.97 -22.05 13.06
C ARG A 116 -2.82 -23.03 12.82
N GLY A 117 -2.55 -23.93 13.76
CA GLY A 117 -1.57 -25.01 13.62
C GLY A 117 -1.89 -25.94 12.45
N LEU A 118 -3.15 -26.38 12.34
CA LEU A 118 -3.64 -27.17 11.21
C LEU A 118 -3.48 -26.43 9.88
N ALA A 119 -3.79 -25.13 9.85
CA ALA A 119 -3.66 -24.32 8.64
C ALA A 119 -2.20 -24.10 8.22
N TYR A 120 -1.27 -23.88 9.17
CA TYR A 120 0.17 -23.86 8.88
C TYR A 120 0.67 -25.20 8.36
N ALA A 121 0.21 -26.31 8.95
CA ALA A 121 0.54 -27.65 8.47
C ALA A 121 0.06 -27.86 7.03
N ASN A 122 -1.15 -27.44 6.68
CA ASN A 122 -1.66 -27.56 5.32
C ASN A 122 -0.95 -26.60 4.35
N ARG A 123 -0.63 -25.37 4.78
CA ARG A 123 0.15 -24.41 3.99
C ARG A 123 1.54 -24.94 3.67
N SER A 124 2.22 -25.57 4.63
CA SER A 124 3.52 -26.22 4.39
C SER A 124 3.43 -27.36 3.36
N ALA A 125 2.30 -28.07 3.28
CA ALA A 125 2.08 -29.08 2.24
C ALA A 125 2.02 -28.44 0.84
N ALA A 126 1.30 -27.33 0.70
CA ALA A 126 1.22 -26.58 -0.56
C ALA A 126 2.59 -26.00 -0.95
N LEU A 127 3.31 -25.40 0.00
CA LEU A 127 4.68 -24.86 -0.23
C LEU A 127 5.65 -25.96 -0.68
N PHE A 128 5.59 -27.14 -0.06
CA PHE A 128 6.39 -28.29 -0.48
C PHE A 128 6.13 -28.69 -1.94
N LYS A 129 4.85 -28.73 -2.35
CA LYS A 129 4.45 -29.05 -3.73
C LYS A 129 4.88 -27.96 -4.73
N LEU A 130 5.01 -26.72 -4.28
CA LEU A 130 5.54 -25.59 -5.06
C LEU A 130 7.07 -25.49 -5.04
N SER A 131 7.78 -26.46 -4.44
CA SER A 131 9.24 -26.45 -4.27
C SER A 131 9.79 -25.27 -3.45
N LEU A 132 8.94 -24.63 -2.64
CA LEU A 132 9.29 -23.58 -1.69
C LEU A 132 9.71 -24.23 -0.36
N TYR A 133 10.83 -24.94 -0.39
CA TYR A 133 11.25 -25.82 0.72
C TYR A 133 11.65 -25.06 1.98
N ARG A 134 12.25 -23.87 1.84
CA ARG A 134 12.63 -23.04 2.99
C ARG A 134 11.38 -22.56 3.74
N GLU A 135 10.41 -22.07 3.01
CA GLU A 135 9.13 -21.58 3.50
C GLU A 135 8.31 -22.71 4.10
N CYS A 136 8.33 -23.90 3.47
CA CYS A 136 7.73 -25.11 3.99
C CYS A 136 8.27 -25.47 5.37
N LEU A 137 9.60 -25.48 5.56
CA LEU A 137 10.23 -25.82 6.84
C LEU A 137 9.82 -24.84 7.93
N GLU A 138 9.74 -23.56 7.60
CA GLU A 138 9.33 -22.52 8.55
C GLU A 138 7.87 -22.67 8.98
N ASP A 139 6.96 -22.98 8.04
CA ASP A 139 5.56 -23.25 8.38
C ASP A 139 5.37 -24.53 9.20
N ILE A 140 6.23 -25.55 9.04
CA ILE A 140 6.21 -26.73 9.92
C ILE A 140 6.52 -26.33 11.36
N LYS A 141 7.51 -25.45 11.58
CA LYS A 141 7.82 -24.94 12.94
C LYS A 141 6.64 -24.16 13.50
N ARG A 142 6.03 -23.28 12.69
CA ARG A 142 4.85 -22.50 13.10
C ARG A 142 3.66 -23.38 13.42
N ALA A 143 3.44 -24.47 12.68
CA ALA A 143 2.39 -25.44 12.99
C ALA A 143 2.57 -26.01 14.41
N VAL A 144 3.78 -26.51 14.72
CA VAL A 144 4.11 -27.05 16.05
C VAL A 144 3.94 -26.00 17.14
N GLY A 145 4.37 -24.75 16.90
CA GLY A 145 4.22 -23.65 17.84
C GLY A 145 2.78 -23.12 18.02
N ASN A 146 1.81 -23.60 17.24
CA ASN A 146 0.40 -23.23 17.31
C ASN A 146 -0.48 -24.46 17.57
N ASN A 147 -0.20 -25.20 18.64
CA ASN A 147 -1.04 -26.31 19.13
C ASN A 147 -1.42 -27.36 18.07
N TYR A 148 -0.52 -27.66 17.12
CA TYR A 148 -0.79 -28.72 16.15
C TYR A 148 -0.91 -30.09 16.84
N PRO A 149 -1.97 -30.88 16.53
CA PRO A 149 -2.25 -32.14 17.22
C PRO A 149 -1.07 -33.13 17.17
N GLY A 150 -0.71 -33.69 18.35
CA GLY A 150 0.36 -34.65 18.50
C GLY A 150 0.21 -35.89 17.61
N SER A 151 -1.03 -36.38 17.48
CA SER A 151 -1.40 -37.53 16.65
C SER A 151 -1.08 -37.35 15.16
N LEU A 152 -1.02 -36.11 14.67
CA LEU A 152 -0.77 -35.81 13.25
C LEU A 152 0.71 -35.48 12.95
N ARG A 153 1.57 -35.37 13.97
CA ARG A 153 2.99 -35.01 13.85
C ARG A 153 3.82 -35.90 12.92
N PRO A 154 3.60 -37.22 12.80
CA PRO A 154 4.40 -38.06 11.89
C PRO A 154 4.41 -37.54 10.44
N SER A 155 3.26 -37.04 9.96
CA SER A 155 3.14 -36.47 8.61
C SER A 155 3.98 -35.19 8.41
N LEU A 156 4.07 -34.34 9.44
CA LEU A 156 4.91 -33.14 9.42
C LEU A 156 6.40 -33.49 9.45
N LEU A 157 6.79 -34.47 10.27
CA LEU A 157 8.19 -34.89 10.38
C LEU A 157 8.70 -35.47 9.07
N TYR A 158 7.91 -36.33 8.42
CA TYR A 158 8.22 -36.85 7.08
C TYR A 158 8.41 -35.71 6.06
N ARG A 159 7.48 -34.73 6.04
CA ARG A 159 7.59 -33.57 5.14
C ARG A 159 8.84 -32.74 5.44
N ARG A 160 9.18 -32.54 6.72
CA ARG A 160 10.37 -31.79 7.16
C ARG A 160 11.65 -32.45 6.67
N GLU A 161 11.77 -33.76 6.81
CA GLU A 161 12.92 -34.52 6.33
C GLU A 161 13.06 -34.40 4.81
N ARG A 162 11.98 -34.66 4.07
CA ARG A 162 11.93 -34.52 2.62
C ARG A 162 12.28 -33.11 2.14
N ALA A 163 11.74 -32.07 2.77
CA ALA A 163 12.01 -30.67 2.41
C ALA A 163 13.49 -30.32 2.65
N THR A 164 14.09 -30.82 3.75
CA THR A 164 15.50 -30.60 4.07
C THR A 164 16.41 -31.25 3.03
N GLN A 165 16.12 -32.50 2.63
CA GLN A 165 16.86 -33.19 1.58
C GLN A 165 16.79 -32.44 0.25
N MET A 166 15.60 -31.95 -0.14
CA MET A 166 15.42 -31.23 -1.40
C MET A 166 16.12 -29.86 -1.39
N LEU A 167 16.11 -29.14 -0.26
CA LEU A 167 16.78 -27.85 -0.12
C LEU A 167 18.31 -27.97 -0.33
N GLY A 168 18.92 -29.07 0.11
CA GLY A 168 20.34 -29.36 -0.15
C GLY A 168 20.66 -29.70 -1.62
N ARG A 169 19.66 -30.09 -2.41
CA ARG A 169 19.82 -30.51 -3.83
C ARG A 169 19.42 -29.44 -4.83
N THR A 170 18.57 -28.49 -4.43
CA THR A 170 18.09 -27.43 -5.33
C THR A 170 19.05 -26.24 -5.30
N ARG A 171 19.63 -25.89 -6.46
CA ARG A 171 20.13 -24.53 -6.68
C ARG A 171 18.92 -23.62 -6.60
N THR A 172 18.78 -22.83 -5.54
CA THR A 172 17.69 -21.86 -5.42
C THR A 172 17.80 -20.90 -6.60
N PRO A 173 16.87 -20.92 -7.56
CA PRO A 173 16.97 -19.99 -8.68
C PRO A 173 16.72 -18.61 -8.09
N LYS A 174 17.66 -17.68 -8.30
CA LYS A 174 17.41 -16.28 -7.97
C LYS A 174 16.50 -15.73 -9.06
N TYR A 175 15.20 -15.94 -8.90
CA TYR A 175 14.18 -15.43 -9.82
C TYR A 175 14.07 -13.90 -9.78
N HIS A 176 14.64 -13.26 -8.75
CA HIS A 176 14.72 -11.81 -8.63
C HIS A 176 16.15 -11.33 -8.87
N GLU A 177 16.30 -10.42 -9.83
CA GLU A 177 17.49 -9.59 -9.93
C GLU A 177 17.65 -8.82 -8.60
N ARG A 178 18.87 -8.74 -8.08
CA ARG A 178 19.14 -7.94 -6.89
C ARG A 178 18.81 -6.49 -7.20
N THR A 179 18.18 -5.79 -6.25
CA THR A 179 17.96 -4.36 -6.35
C THR A 179 19.28 -3.68 -6.73
N PRO A 180 19.34 -2.95 -7.87
CA PRO A 180 20.52 -2.24 -8.29
C PRO A 180 21.00 -1.30 -7.18
N THR A 181 22.32 -1.16 -7.04
CA THR A 181 22.90 -0.22 -6.09
C THR A 181 23.75 0.80 -6.83
N LEU A 182 23.71 2.05 -6.38
CA LEU A 182 24.59 3.08 -6.89
C LEU A 182 25.87 3.16 -6.06
N PRO A 183 27.06 3.10 -6.70
CA PRO A 183 28.34 3.25 -6.02
C PRO A 183 28.40 4.56 -5.23
N ARG A 184 29.00 4.56 -4.03
CA ARG A 184 29.10 5.76 -3.18
C ARG A 184 29.67 6.97 -3.93
N GLY A 185 30.69 6.76 -4.76
CA GLY A 185 31.32 7.81 -5.57
C GLY A 185 30.45 8.38 -6.69
N ALA A 186 29.39 7.68 -7.10
CA ALA A 186 28.45 8.12 -8.12
C ALA A 186 27.26 8.91 -7.57
N ARG A 187 27.05 8.90 -6.24
CA ARG A 187 25.89 9.52 -5.59
C ARG A 187 26.00 11.05 -5.56
N ASN A 188 24.91 11.72 -5.90
CA ASN A 188 24.76 13.14 -5.69
C ASN A 188 24.55 13.41 -4.18
N ARG A 189 25.39 14.28 -3.61
CA ARG A 189 25.33 14.67 -2.19
C ARG A 189 24.20 15.67 -1.91
N ASN A 190 23.71 16.35 -2.95
CA ASN A 190 22.67 17.38 -2.89
C ASN A 190 21.25 16.79 -3.03
N THR A 191 21.12 15.48 -3.24
CA THR A 191 19.84 14.75 -3.25
C THR A 191 19.88 13.67 -2.17
N PRO A 192 19.72 14.00 -0.88
CA PRO A 192 19.99 13.04 0.18
C PRO A 192 18.99 11.86 0.25
N HIS A 193 17.82 11.95 -0.41
CA HIS A 193 16.68 11.00 -0.27
C HIS A 193 16.67 9.87 -1.27
N ALA A 194 17.40 10.06 -2.36
CA ALA A 194 17.63 9.02 -3.34
C ALA A 194 19.12 8.80 -3.45
N HIS A 195 19.53 7.55 -3.64
CA HIS A 195 20.79 7.34 -4.31
C HIS A 195 20.55 7.78 -5.75
N CYS A 196 20.84 9.04 -6.07
CA CYS A 196 20.73 9.62 -7.40
C CYS A 196 22.14 9.87 -7.94
N ILE A 197 22.34 9.80 -9.25
CA ILE A 197 23.66 10.05 -9.83
C ILE A 197 24.05 11.55 -9.77
N LYS A 198 25.35 11.84 -9.61
CA LYS A 198 25.91 13.21 -9.61
C LYS A 198 25.56 14.03 -10.84
N GLN A 199 25.23 13.38 -11.95
CA GLN A 199 24.87 14.05 -13.21
C GLN A 199 23.45 14.63 -13.18
N ILE A 200 22.68 14.48 -12.11
CA ILE A 200 21.31 14.99 -12.03
C ILE A 200 21.23 16.10 -10.99
N HIS A 201 20.46 17.14 -11.28
CA HIS A 201 20.11 18.16 -10.32
C HIS A 201 18.64 18.57 -10.47
N VAL A 202 18.13 19.25 -9.44
CA VAL A 202 16.78 19.79 -9.40
C VAL A 202 16.88 21.31 -9.46
N GLU A 203 16.11 21.93 -10.35
CA GLU A 203 16.03 23.38 -10.54
C GLU A 203 14.56 23.81 -10.51
N LEU A 204 14.29 25.09 -10.25
CA LEU A 204 12.97 25.69 -10.44
C LEU A 204 12.86 26.29 -11.84
N ASP A 205 11.71 26.11 -12.49
CA ASP A 205 11.36 26.85 -13.69
C ASP A 205 10.84 28.26 -13.37
N GLU A 206 10.53 29.02 -14.40
CA GLU A 206 10.01 30.40 -14.32
C GLU A 206 8.72 30.51 -13.49
N ASN A 207 7.97 29.42 -13.35
CA ASN A 207 6.73 29.33 -12.57
C ASN A 207 6.96 28.74 -11.17
N SER A 208 8.21 28.66 -10.72
CA SER A 208 8.60 28.04 -9.45
C SER A 208 8.25 26.54 -9.36
N ARG A 209 8.16 25.83 -10.49
CA ARG A 209 7.95 24.37 -10.53
C ARG A 209 9.29 23.66 -10.64
N ARG A 210 9.42 22.51 -9.99
CA ARG A 210 10.67 21.74 -10.01
C ARG A 210 10.86 21.02 -11.35
N ARG A 211 12.10 21.00 -11.83
CA ARG A 211 12.58 20.28 -13.03
C ARG A 211 13.77 19.40 -12.64
N VAL A 212 13.82 18.19 -13.20
CA VAL A 212 14.96 17.27 -13.01
C VAL A 212 15.80 17.28 -14.27
N LEU A 213 17.04 17.77 -14.18
CA LEU A 213 17.89 18.05 -15.33
C LEU A 213 19.18 17.24 -15.30
N VAL A 214 19.69 16.84 -16.47
CA VAL A 214 21.01 16.20 -16.60
C VAL A 214 22.12 17.22 -16.87
N ASN A 215 23.20 17.18 -16.08
CA ASN A 215 24.36 18.05 -16.20
C ASN A 215 25.39 17.60 -17.23
N ASN A 216 25.27 16.38 -17.74
CA ASN A 216 26.16 15.79 -18.74
C ASN A 216 25.39 14.81 -19.64
N ILE A 217 25.98 14.49 -20.79
CA ILE A 217 25.45 13.46 -21.68
C ILE A 217 25.29 12.15 -20.91
N THR A 218 24.07 11.61 -20.91
CA THR A 218 23.71 10.39 -20.20
C THR A 218 23.24 9.34 -21.21
N PRO A 219 23.90 8.17 -21.32
CA PRO A 219 23.54 7.16 -22.30
C PRO A 219 22.22 6.47 -21.96
N ALA A 220 21.64 5.75 -22.93
CA ALA A 220 20.48 4.89 -22.71
C ALA A 220 20.79 3.76 -21.69
N GLY A 221 19.80 3.36 -20.90
CA GLY A 221 19.91 2.30 -19.90
C GLY A 221 20.63 2.69 -18.60
N LYS A 222 21.13 3.93 -18.49
CA LYS A 222 21.89 4.41 -17.33
C LYS A 222 20.98 4.45 -16.09
N LEU A 223 21.49 3.95 -14.97
CA LEU A 223 20.84 4.07 -13.67
C LEU A 223 20.90 5.53 -13.19
N ILE A 224 19.72 6.11 -12.94
CA ILE A 224 19.49 7.51 -12.60
C ILE A 224 19.31 7.66 -11.09
N SER A 225 18.40 6.86 -10.53
CA SER A 225 18.03 6.93 -9.12
C SER A 225 17.65 5.55 -8.60
N VAL A 226 17.94 5.32 -7.33
CA VAL A 226 17.42 4.22 -6.50
C VAL A 226 16.87 4.86 -5.24
N GLU A 227 15.56 4.78 -5.05
CA GLU A 227 14.83 5.43 -3.97
C GLU A 227 13.87 4.44 -3.32
N THR A 228 13.92 4.32 -1.99
CA THR A 228 12.97 3.51 -1.24
C THR A 228 11.80 4.37 -0.78
N SER A 229 10.59 3.85 -0.89
CA SER A 229 9.38 4.57 -0.50
C SER A 229 9.42 4.95 0.98
N MET A 230 9.11 6.22 1.27
CA MET A 230 9.04 6.74 2.63
C MET A 230 7.77 6.27 3.36
N VAL A 231 6.64 6.23 2.65
CA VAL A 231 5.37 5.72 3.16
C VAL A 231 4.71 4.90 2.06
N ASN A 232 4.27 3.70 2.39
CA ASN A 232 3.72 2.76 1.42
C ASN A 232 2.57 1.93 2.00
N VAL A 233 1.69 1.47 1.11
CA VAL A 233 0.60 0.53 1.41
C VAL A 233 0.53 -0.56 0.34
N VAL A 234 0.21 -1.78 0.75
CA VAL A 234 -0.16 -2.88 -0.15
C VAL A 234 -1.64 -2.76 -0.48
N SER A 235 -2.03 -3.06 -1.72
CA SER A 235 -3.44 -3.05 -2.12
C SER A 235 -3.74 -4.08 -3.22
N GLY A 236 -5.02 -4.39 -3.39
CA GLY A 236 -5.51 -5.30 -4.42
C GLY A 236 -5.29 -6.78 -4.10
N LYS A 237 -5.19 -7.59 -5.15
CA LYS A 237 -5.08 -9.07 -5.07
C LYS A 237 -3.77 -9.57 -4.44
N SER A 238 -2.82 -8.66 -4.23
CA SER A 238 -1.48 -8.93 -3.72
C SER A 238 -1.36 -8.81 -2.18
N ASP A 239 -2.47 -8.49 -1.49
CA ASP A 239 -2.56 -8.39 -0.01
C ASP A 239 -2.18 -9.67 0.75
N LEU A 240 -2.12 -10.82 0.08
CA LEU A 240 -1.77 -12.09 0.71
C LEU A 240 -0.31 -12.51 0.54
N TYR A 241 0.43 -11.85 -0.35
CA TYR A 241 1.79 -12.25 -0.72
C TYR A 241 2.82 -11.15 -0.56
N HIS A 242 2.42 -9.93 -0.23
CA HIS A 242 3.36 -8.86 0.10
C HIS A 242 3.31 -8.52 1.58
N CYS A 243 4.49 -8.28 2.15
CA CYS A 243 4.58 -7.75 3.50
C CYS A 243 3.97 -6.35 3.56
N HIS A 244 3.10 -6.08 4.53
CA HIS A 244 2.47 -4.77 4.73
C HIS A 244 3.42 -3.68 5.27
N GLN A 245 4.66 -4.04 5.61
CA GLN A 245 5.71 -3.12 6.05
C GLN A 245 6.74 -2.82 4.95
N CYS A 246 7.36 -3.87 4.39
CA CYS A 246 8.46 -3.72 3.43
C CYS A 246 8.07 -3.98 1.98
N LEU A 247 6.83 -4.41 1.71
CA LEU A 247 6.30 -4.74 0.37
C LEU A 247 7.02 -5.87 -0.37
N ASN A 248 7.99 -6.55 0.26
CA ASN A 248 8.62 -7.72 -0.32
C ASN A 248 7.63 -8.87 -0.43
N ILE A 249 7.80 -9.65 -1.51
CA ILE A 249 7.06 -10.89 -1.73
C ILE A 249 7.42 -11.89 -0.62
N CYS A 250 6.41 -12.55 -0.09
CA CYS A 250 6.49 -13.57 0.93
C CYS A 250 5.37 -14.60 0.70
N TYR A 251 5.75 -15.85 0.40
CA TYR A 251 4.79 -16.92 0.13
C TYR A 251 4.25 -17.59 1.40
N ASN A 252 4.85 -17.31 2.56
CA ASN A 252 4.42 -17.83 3.85
C ASN A 252 4.32 -16.71 4.91
N PRO A 253 3.59 -15.62 4.65
CA PRO A 253 3.62 -14.48 5.56
C PRO A 253 2.88 -14.80 6.86
N THR A 254 3.22 -14.08 7.93
CA THR A 254 2.61 -14.19 9.26
C THR A 254 1.60 -13.07 9.45
N PRO A 255 0.34 -13.35 9.81
CA PRO A 255 -0.67 -12.32 9.98
C PRO A 255 -0.47 -11.54 11.28
N CYS A 256 -1.13 -10.39 11.37
CA CYS A 256 -1.37 -9.73 12.66
C CYS A 256 -2.09 -10.69 13.63
N LEU A 257 -1.77 -10.57 14.93
CA LEU A 257 -2.37 -11.41 15.98
C LEU A 257 -3.79 -10.98 16.35
N THR A 258 -4.18 -9.74 16.06
CA THR A 258 -5.47 -9.16 16.44
C THR A 258 -6.41 -9.02 15.24
N CYS A 259 -6.02 -8.29 14.19
CA CYS A 259 -6.85 -8.11 12.99
C CYS A 259 -6.69 -9.23 11.95
N THR A 260 -7.55 -9.20 10.93
CA THR A 260 -7.53 -10.08 9.77
C THR A 260 -7.07 -9.38 8.49
N GLN A 261 -6.54 -8.15 8.59
CA GLN A 261 -6.28 -7.27 7.45
C GLN A 261 -4.86 -7.27 6.88
N VAL A 262 -3.86 -7.63 7.70
CA VAL A 262 -2.43 -7.45 7.33
C VAL A 262 -1.60 -8.70 7.58
N VAL A 263 -0.53 -8.82 6.80
CA VAL A 263 0.47 -9.89 6.90
C VAL A 263 1.89 -9.33 6.74
N TYR A 264 2.86 -10.02 7.35
CA TYR A 264 4.26 -9.60 7.39
C TYR A 264 5.18 -10.74 6.94
N CYS A 265 6.35 -10.42 6.39
CA CYS A 265 7.33 -11.44 5.99
C CYS A 265 8.03 -12.12 7.19
N GLY A 266 7.97 -11.50 8.36
CA GLY A 266 8.55 -12.04 9.59
C GLY A 266 8.30 -11.12 10.79
N GLN A 267 8.83 -11.52 11.94
CA GLN A 267 8.59 -10.85 13.23
C GLN A 267 9.13 -9.42 13.26
N ASN A 268 10.30 -9.16 12.68
CA ASN A 268 10.88 -7.81 12.65
C ASN A 268 9.92 -6.82 11.97
N CYS A 269 9.49 -7.11 10.73
CA CYS A 269 8.53 -6.26 10.03
C CYS A 269 7.17 -6.14 10.73
N ALA A 270 6.75 -7.15 11.49
CA ALA A 270 5.53 -7.07 12.28
C ALA A 270 5.69 -6.13 13.49
N LEU A 271 6.84 -6.18 14.17
CA LEU A 271 7.17 -5.30 15.28
C LEU A 271 7.38 -3.86 14.80
N ASP A 272 8.18 -3.65 13.76
CA ASP A 272 8.41 -2.34 13.14
C ASP A 272 7.06 -1.70 12.79
N ALA A 273 6.21 -2.42 12.04
CA ALA A 273 4.89 -1.91 11.70
C ALA A 273 4.02 -1.63 12.94
N TRP A 274 4.05 -2.49 13.95
CA TRP A 274 3.25 -2.31 15.18
C TRP A 274 3.61 -1.01 15.88
N TYR A 275 4.90 -0.78 16.13
CA TYR A 275 5.37 0.41 16.83
C TYR A 275 5.26 1.67 15.98
N ASP A 276 5.47 1.56 14.67
CA ASP A 276 5.45 2.71 13.78
C ASP A 276 4.02 3.24 13.53
N TYR A 277 3.04 2.37 13.28
CA TYR A 277 1.67 2.82 12.90
C TYR A 277 0.55 1.81 13.16
N HIS A 278 0.81 0.50 13.06
CA HIS A 278 -0.23 -0.51 13.06
C HIS A 278 -0.94 -0.66 14.41
N GLN A 279 -0.31 -0.28 15.53
CA GLN A 279 -0.98 -0.20 16.83
C GLN A 279 -2.22 0.71 16.82
N TYR A 280 -2.22 1.76 15.98
CA TYR A 280 -3.34 2.69 15.81
C TYR A 280 -4.26 2.23 14.67
N GLU A 281 -3.66 1.82 13.56
CA GLU A 281 -4.37 1.39 12.35
C GLU A 281 -5.19 0.10 12.57
N CYS A 282 -4.74 -0.81 13.43
CA CYS A 282 -5.27 -2.16 13.55
C CYS A 282 -6.78 -2.23 13.82
N ALA A 283 -7.30 -1.34 14.68
CA ALA A 283 -8.72 -1.33 15.03
C ALA A 283 -9.61 -0.77 13.90
N ILE A 284 -9.05 0.11 13.08
CA ILE A 284 -9.78 0.92 12.11
C ILE A 284 -9.53 0.52 10.66
N LEU A 285 -8.54 -0.33 10.37
CA LEU A 285 -8.17 -0.66 8.99
C LEU A 285 -9.30 -1.34 8.20
N SER A 286 -10.00 -2.30 8.81
CA SER A 286 -11.13 -2.98 8.18
C SER A 286 -12.30 -2.02 7.91
N PRO A 287 -12.81 -1.25 8.91
CA PRO A 287 -13.87 -0.29 8.64
C PRO A 287 -13.43 0.82 7.67
N LEU A 288 -12.17 1.28 7.75
CA LEU A 288 -11.60 2.21 6.78
C LEU A 288 -11.63 1.65 5.35
N LYS A 289 -11.07 0.45 5.11
CA LYS A 289 -11.09 -0.19 3.77
C LYS A 289 -12.51 -0.40 3.24
N ARG A 290 -13.48 -0.61 4.13
CA ARG A 290 -14.90 -0.70 3.72
C ARG A 290 -15.45 0.67 3.32
N TRP A 291 -15.04 1.74 3.99
CA TRP A 291 -15.54 3.08 3.77
C TRP A 291 -14.80 3.82 2.65
N VAL A 292 -13.49 3.98 2.73
CA VAL A 292 -12.66 4.60 1.67
C VAL A 292 -12.51 3.70 0.42
N GLY A 293 -13.05 2.48 0.49
CA GLY A 293 -12.82 1.46 -0.52
C GLY A 293 -11.35 1.03 -0.58
N TYR A 294 -10.93 0.60 -1.77
CA TYR A 294 -9.51 0.35 -2.07
C TYR A 294 -8.77 1.62 -2.54
N CYS A 295 -9.23 2.82 -2.15
CA CYS A 295 -8.55 4.07 -2.48
C CYS A 295 -7.19 4.11 -1.77
N LYS A 296 -6.16 3.70 -2.51
CA LYS A 296 -4.80 3.49 -1.99
C LYS A 296 -4.21 4.78 -1.42
N SER A 297 -4.47 5.92 -2.04
CA SER A 297 -3.92 7.22 -1.63
C SER A 297 -4.44 7.66 -0.27
N LEU A 298 -5.73 7.44 0.03
CA LEU A 298 -6.27 7.74 1.37
C LEU A 298 -5.61 6.87 2.44
N LEU A 299 -5.38 5.57 2.17
CA LEU A 299 -4.65 4.70 3.10
C LEU A 299 -3.19 5.15 3.31
N VAL A 300 -2.53 5.64 2.26
CA VAL A 300 -1.20 6.27 2.38
C VAL A 300 -1.27 7.49 3.29
N GLY A 301 -2.24 8.39 3.10
CA GLY A 301 -2.41 9.57 3.95
C GLY A 301 -2.72 9.24 5.42
N VAL A 302 -3.52 8.21 5.68
CA VAL A 302 -3.75 7.66 7.04
C VAL A 302 -2.44 7.15 7.65
N LYS A 303 -1.61 6.45 6.88
CA LYS A 303 -0.31 5.98 7.38
C LYS A 303 0.65 7.14 7.64
N MET A 304 0.62 8.18 6.80
CA MET A 304 1.42 9.40 7.00
C MET A 304 1.11 10.08 8.33
N ILE A 305 -0.17 10.25 8.72
CA ILE A 305 -0.50 10.91 10.00
C ILE A 305 0.03 10.14 11.21
N PHE A 306 0.04 8.80 11.17
CA PHE A 306 0.63 7.99 12.25
C PHE A 306 2.16 8.14 12.31
N LEU A 307 2.82 8.10 11.15
CA LEU A 307 4.26 8.26 11.08
C LEU A 307 4.72 9.67 11.47
N ALA A 308 3.98 10.72 11.13
CA ALA A 308 4.31 12.11 11.47
C ALA A 308 4.43 12.39 12.98
N LYS A 309 3.83 11.51 13.82
CA LYS A 309 3.96 11.58 15.28
C LYS A 309 5.36 11.19 15.76
N LEU A 310 6.06 10.35 15.01
CA LEU A 310 7.40 9.86 15.34
C LEU A 310 8.43 10.92 14.94
N GLU A 311 9.31 11.31 15.87
CA GLU A 311 10.29 12.39 15.66
C GLU A 311 11.16 12.18 14.42
N GLN A 312 11.63 10.95 14.19
CA GLN A 312 12.40 10.60 13.01
C GLN A 312 11.66 10.91 11.71
N PHE A 313 10.40 10.52 11.60
CA PHE A 313 9.58 10.72 10.41
C PHE A 313 9.10 12.17 10.27
N ARG A 314 8.83 12.87 11.38
CA ARG A 314 8.50 14.30 11.37
C ARG A 314 9.61 15.12 10.71
N ASN A 315 10.85 14.89 11.12
CA ASN A 315 12.02 15.55 10.54
C ASN A 315 12.14 15.27 9.03
N ASP A 316 11.87 14.04 8.60
CA ASP A 316 11.86 13.68 7.18
C ASP A 316 10.71 14.36 6.43
N PHE A 317 9.51 14.41 7.00
CA PHE A 317 8.35 15.08 6.40
C PHE A 317 8.59 16.59 6.26
N ASP A 318 9.06 17.23 7.31
CA ASP A 318 9.36 18.66 7.30
C ASP A 318 10.41 19.01 6.25
N ARG A 319 11.38 18.12 6.07
CA ARG A 319 12.49 18.34 5.16
C ARG A 319 12.14 18.03 3.71
N TYR A 320 11.27 17.06 3.43
CA TYR A 320 11.05 16.57 2.05
C TYR A 320 9.67 16.84 1.51
N LEU A 321 8.66 16.84 2.36
CA LEU A 321 7.27 16.98 1.95
C LEU A 321 6.79 18.43 2.03
N ASN A 322 7.08 19.14 3.12
CA ASN A 322 6.67 20.55 3.26
C ASN A 322 7.20 21.46 2.13
N PRO A 323 8.44 21.29 1.60
CA PRO A 323 8.90 22.08 0.47
C PRO A 323 8.16 21.82 -0.85
N ILE A 324 7.43 20.71 -0.95
CA ILE A 324 6.64 20.31 -2.12
C ILE A 324 5.17 20.71 -1.93
N GLU A 325 4.69 20.81 -0.69
CA GLU A 325 3.34 21.26 -0.33
C GLU A 325 2.97 22.63 -0.92
N ASN A 326 3.92 23.57 -1.00
CA ASN A 326 3.67 24.91 -1.56
C ASN A 326 3.28 24.90 -3.05
N ILE A 327 3.50 23.79 -3.76
CA ILE A 327 3.09 23.59 -5.16
C ILE A 327 1.59 23.27 -5.24
N VAL A 328 1.04 22.62 -4.21
CA VAL A 328 -0.32 22.07 -4.18
C VAL A 328 -1.38 23.14 -3.91
N LYS A 329 -1.03 24.22 -3.21
CA LYS A 329 -1.98 25.28 -2.80
C LYS A 329 -2.62 26.05 -3.97
N LYS A 330 -2.20 25.84 -5.22
CA LYS A 330 -2.65 26.63 -6.38
C LYS A 330 -3.75 26.00 -7.25
N ASP A 331 -4.02 24.69 -7.18
CA ASP A 331 -4.71 24.04 -8.33
C ASP A 331 -5.92 23.13 -8.08
N VAL A 332 -6.50 22.97 -6.86
CA VAL A 332 -7.65 22.03 -6.74
C VAL A 332 -8.75 22.39 -5.72
N PRO A 333 -9.69 23.31 -6.06
CA PRO A 333 -10.87 23.59 -5.22
C PRO A 333 -11.87 22.42 -5.16
N LYS A 334 -12.10 21.70 -6.28
CA LYS A 334 -13.14 20.65 -6.36
C LYS A 334 -12.81 19.36 -5.60
N ASP A 335 -11.53 19.00 -5.47
CA ASP A 335 -11.14 17.82 -4.70
C ASP A 335 -11.11 18.08 -3.19
N ASN A 336 -11.20 19.34 -2.75
CA ASN A 336 -11.22 19.67 -1.33
C ASN A 336 -12.45 19.12 -0.62
N MET A 337 -13.61 19.07 -1.27
CA MET A 337 -14.82 18.54 -0.66
C MET A 337 -14.74 17.02 -0.49
N PHE A 338 -14.26 16.30 -1.50
CA PHE A 338 -14.00 14.85 -1.42
C PHE A 338 -12.99 14.55 -0.30
N LEU A 339 -11.89 15.30 -0.25
CA LEU A 339 -10.85 15.13 0.78
C LEU A 339 -11.35 15.50 2.17
N ALA A 340 -12.17 16.54 2.31
CA ALA A 340 -12.77 16.93 3.59
C ALA A 340 -13.76 15.86 4.09
N LEU A 341 -14.56 15.28 3.19
CA LEU A 341 -15.44 14.16 3.50
C LEU A 341 -14.64 12.92 3.92
N ALA A 342 -13.55 12.61 3.22
CA ALA A 342 -12.68 11.50 3.61
C ALA A 342 -12.01 11.76 4.97
N ALA A 343 -11.51 12.97 5.17
CA ALA A 343 -10.86 13.40 6.39
C ALA A 343 -11.82 13.36 7.59
N SER A 344 -13.08 13.77 7.45
CA SER A 344 -14.05 13.75 8.55
C SER A 344 -14.33 12.32 9.05
N VAL A 345 -14.44 11.34 8.15
CA VAL A 345 -14.63 9.93 8.54
C VAL A 345 -13.36 9.31 9.11
N ILE A 346 -12.20 9.61 8.52
CA ILE A 346 -10.92 9.15 9.06
C ILE A 346 -10.70 9.75 10.45
N TYR A 347 -11.00 11.04 10.63
CA TYR A 347 -10.97 11.73 11.92
C TYR A 347 -11.88 11.04 12.93
N TYR A 348 -13.14 10.76 12.58
CA TYR A 348 -14.07 10.01 13.43
C TYR A 348 -13.47 8.66 13.87
N PHE A 349 -12.93 7.89 12.94
CA PHE A 349 -12.35 6.59 13.26
C PHE A 349 -11.12 6.69 14.17
N ILE A 350 -10.21 7.61 13.88
CA ILE A 350 -8.99 7.81 14.67
C ILE A 350 -9.35 8.30 16.08
N ARG A 351 -10.23 9.30 16.21
CA ARG A 351 -10.61 9.91 17.48
C ARG A 351 -11.36 8.94 18.41
N ASP A 352 -12.31 8.18 17.86
CA ASP A 352 -13.26 7.42 18.69
C ASP A 352 -12.89 5.94 18.85
N PHE A 353 -12.06 5.38 17.96
CA PHE A 353 -11.76 3.93 17.96
C PHE A 353 -10.27 3.60 18.05
N THR A 354 -9.41 4.59 18.28
CA THR A 354 -7.97 4.36 18.47
C THR A 354 -7.44 5.07 19.71
N LYS A 355 -6.27 4.63 20.17
CA LYS A 355 -5.51 5.32 21.23
C LYS A 355 -4.60 6.43 20.68
N PHE A 356 -4.73 6.77 19.40
CA PHE A 356 -3.91 7.82 18.78
C PHE A 356 -4.25 9.20 19.35
N PHE A 357 -5.54 9.41 19.64
CA PHE A 357 -6.10 10.65 20.18
C PHE A 357 -6.26 10.52 21.71
N PRO A 358 -5.38 11.13 22.53
CA PRO A 358 -5.48 11.04 23.99
C PRO A 358 -6.78 11.67 24.49
N GLU A 359 -7.38 11.11 25.54
CA GLU A 359 -8.65 11.62 26.11
C GLU A 359 -8.55 13.08 26.58
N GLU A 360 -7.39 13.44 27.13
CA GLU A 360 -7.05 14.81 27.53
C GLU A 360 -7.02 15.79 26.34
N SER A 361 -6.56 15.31 25.17
CA SER A 361 -6.49 16.12 23.94
C SER A 361 -7.82 16.24 23.20
N LYS A 362 -8.81 15.36 23.46
CA LYS A 362 -10.16 15.45 22.87
C LYS A 362 -10.91 16.74 23.23
N ARG A 363 -10.50 17.40 24.32
CA ARG A 363 -11.11 18.64 24.80
C ARG A 363 -10.28 19.88 24.50
N ASP A 364 -9.09 19.73 23.92
CA ASP A 364 -8.23 20.84 23.53
C ASP A 364 -8.50 21.23 22.06
N PRO A 365 -9.15 22.38 21.80
CA PRO A 365 -9.47 22.81 20.46
C PRO A 365 -8.23 23.06 19.59
N ASN A 366 -7.10 23.44 20.19
CA ASN A 366 -5.87 23.71 19.45
C ASN A 366 -5.29 22.40 18.90
N PHE A 367 -5.22 21.37 19.74
CA PHE A 367 -4.79 20.03 19.32
C PHE A 367 -5.73 19.47 18.24
N ASP A 368 -7.05 19.58 18.46
CA ASP A 368 -8.05 19.05 17.54
C ASP A 368 -7.99 19.72 16.16
N ASN A 369 -7.90 21.05 16.13
CA ASN A 369 -7.77 21.81 14.89
C ASN A 369 -6.46 21.49 14.18
N GLN A 370 -5.33 21.46 14.88
CA GLN A 370 -4.03 21.09 14.30
C GLN A 370 -4.06 19.68 13.71
N PHE A 371 -4.65 18.72 14.41
CA PHE A 371 -4.79 17.35 13.91
C PHE A 371 -5.60 17.30 12.61
N LYS A 372 -6.72 18.03 12.53
CA LYS A 372 -7.56 18.09 11.32
C LYS A 372 -6.82 18.75 10.16
N ASP A 373 -6.06 19.82 10.41
CA ASP A 373 -5.21 20.47 9.41
C ASP A 373 -4.16 19.49 8.86
N ASP A 374 -3.44 18.79 9.74
CA ASP A 374 -2.41 17.81 9.37
C ASP A 374 -3.01 16.61 8.62
N LEU A 375 -4.14 16.09 9.10
CA LEU A 375 -4.84 14.98 8.45
C LEU A 375 -5.22 15.34 7.01
N PHE A 376 -5.88 16.49 6.82
CA PHE A 376 -6.28 16.94 5.50
C PHE A 376 -5.05 17.15 4.60
N LYS A 377 -4.01 17.81 5.12
CA LYS A 377 -2.74 18.00 4.42
C LYS A 377 -2.16 16.68 3.93
N TYR A 378 -2.00 15.68 4.80
CA TYR A 378 -1.40 14.40 4.42
C TYR A 378 -2.28 13.60 3.45
N LEU A 379 -3.61 13.65 3.58
CA LEU A 379 -4.51 13.03 2.61
C LEU A 379 -4.38 13.68 1.24
N HIS A 380 -4.31 15.01 1.18
CA HIS A 380 -4.12 15.74 -0.06
C HIS A 380 -2.75 15.43 -0.69
N MET A 381 -1.68 15.44 0.11
CA MET A 381 -0.34 15.07 -0.36
C MET A 381 -0.31 13.65 -0.93
N ALA A 382 -0.94 12.70 -0.25
CA ALA A 382 -1.02 11.33 -0.74
C ALA A 382 -1.88 11.22 -2.01
N TYR A 383 -2.95 12.02 -2.13
CA TYR A 383 -3.80 12.05 -3.31
C TYR A 383 -3.04 12.54 -4.56
N VAL A 384 -2.20 13.56 -4.41
CA VAL A 384 -1.48 14.20 -5.53
C VAL A 384 -0.18 13.48 -5.89
N PHE A 385 0.58 13.02 -4.90
CA PHE A 385 1.99 12.65 -5.09
C PHE A 385 2.32 11.17 -4.96
N SER A 386 1.34 10.34 -4.61
CA SER A 386 1.59 8.93 -4.48
C SER A 386 1.85 8.25 -5.83
N ALA A 387 2.84 7.37 -5.87
CA ALA A 387 3.25 6.65 -7.06
C ALA A 387 2.88 5.17 -6.96
N GLU A 388 2.36 4.61 -8.05
CA GLU A 388 2.03 3.18 -8.11
C GLU A 388 3.27 2.31 -8.02
N ILE A 389 3.19 1.27 -7.19
CA ILE A 389 4.23 0.26 -7.06
C ILE A 389 3.79 -0.96 -7.86
N THR A 390 4.56 -1.27 -8.89
CA THR A 390 4.21 -2.25 -9.92
C THR A 390 5.23 -3.36 -10.03
N GLU A 391 4.75 -4.58 -10.27
CA GLU A 391 5.59 -5.73 -10.57
C GLU A 391 5.31 -6.28 -11.97
N ALA A 392 6.32 -6.90 -12.56
CA ALA A 392 6.19 -7.60 -13.83
C ALA A 392 5.46 -8.93 -13.59
N LYS A 393 4.25 -9.05 -14.12
CA LYS A 393 3.49 -10.28 -14.16
C LYS A 393 3.73 -10.99 -15.48
N GLN A 394 4.26 -12.20 -15.42
CA GLN A 394 4.29 -13.09 -16.57
C GLN A 394 2.87 -13.61 -16.82
N VAL A 395 2.27 -13.24 -17.96
CA VAL A 395 0.98 -13.77 -18.36
C VAL A 395 1.19 -15.16 -18.94
N PHE A 396 0.93 -16.21 -18.15
CA PHE A 396 0.86 -17.58 -18.68
C PHE A 396 -0.47 -17.79 -19.41
N GLY A 397 -0.51 -17.34 -20.66
CA GLY A 397 -1.44 -17.77 -21.70
C GLY A 397 -0.70 -17.53 -23.00
N VAL A 398 -0.21 -18.54 -23.72
CA VAL A 398 -0.99 -19.56 -24.42
C VAL A 398 -0.11 -20.82 -24.63
N ALA A 399 -0.59 -21.99 -24.21
CA ALA A 399 -0.11 -23.35 -24.56
C ALA A 399 1.36 -23.75 -24.23
N PRO A 400 1.67 -25.06 -24.10
CA PRO A 400 3.03 -25.53 -23.82
C PRO A 400 3.91 -25.40 -25.06
N LEU A 401 5.14 -24.91 -24.86
CA LEU A 401 6.32 -25.18 -25.68
C LEU A 401 6.22 -24.77 -27.17
N ARG A 402 6.43 -23.48 -27.47
CA ARG A 402 7.12 -23.07 -28.71
C ARG A 402 8.34 -22.21 -28.36
N PRO A 403 9.48 -22.34 -29.07
CA PRO A 403 10.75 -21.74 -28.61
C PRO A 403 10.87 -20.22 -28.83
N PHE A 404 9.86 -19.55 -29.38
CA PHE A 404 9.93 -18.14 -29.77
C PHE A 404 8.54 -17.47 -29.69
N GLN A 405 7.94 -17.44 -28.51
CA GLN A 405 6.72 -16.65 -28.30
C GLN A 405 7.08 -15.42 -27.47
N ASP A 406 6.68 -14.25 -27.95
CA ASP A 406 6.85 -12.97 -27.25
C ASP A 406 6.33 -13.11 -25.82
N VAL A 407 7.22 -12.99 -24.84
CA VAL A 407 6.83 -13.01 -23.43
C VAL A 407 6.10 -11.70 -23.18
N TYR A 408 4.77 -11.75 -23.16
CA TYR A 408 3.96 -10.60 -22.79
C TYR A 408 4.07 -10.39 -21.27
N ILE A 409 4.78 -9.35 -20.87
CA ILE A 409 4.93 -8.93 -19.49
C ILE A 409 3.93 -7.82 -19.23
N GLU A 410 2.93 -8.10 -18.39
CA GLU A 410 1.99 -7.07 -17.92
C GLU A 410 2.53 -6.45 -16.63
N LYS A 411 2.32 -5.14 -16.42
CA LYS A 411 2.60 -4.51 -15.12
C LYS A 411 1.37 -4.60 -14.24
N GLU A 412 1.48 -5.29 -13.11
CA GLU A 412 0.42 -5.33 -12.10
C GLU A 412 0.76 -4.39 -10.94
N SER A 413 -0.19 -3.51 -10.59
CA SER A 413 -0.07 -2.54 -9.49
C SER A 413 -0.46 -3.22 -8.18
N PHE A 414 0.52 -3.50 -7.32
CA PHE A 414 0.33 -4.20 -6.04
C PHE A 414 0.41 -3.28 -4.82
N GLY A 415 0.84 -2.03 -5.01
CA GLY A 415 0.99 -1.08 -3.92
C GLY A 415 0.99 0.36 -4.40
N LEU A 416 1.14 1.25 -3.43
CA LEU A 416 1.23 2.70 -3.64
C LEU A 416 2.19 3.27 -2.59
N GLY A 417 3.00 4.26 -2.95
CA GLY A 417 3.90 4.89 -1.99
C GLY A 417 4.36 6.30 -2.34
N ILE A 418 4.95 6.96 -1.35
CA ILE A 418 5.54 8.29 -1.45
C ILE A 418 7.04 8.16 -1.71
N TYR A 419 7.53 8.85 -2.74
CA TYR A 419 8.92 8.85 -3.19
C TYR A 419 9.37 10.31 -3.39
N PRO A 420 9.91 10.97 -2.35
CA PRO A 420 10.15 12.41 -2.36
C PRO A 420 10.98 12.94 -3.55
N PHE A 421 12.00 12.20 -3.99
CA PHE A 421 12.80 12.59 -5.15
C PHE A 421 12.04 12.36 -6.46
N PHE A 422 11.32 11.25 -6.59
CA PHE A 422 10.45 10.99 -7.75
C PHE A 422 9.38 12.07 -7.96
N MET A 423 8.87 12.68 -6.88
CA MET A 423 7.87 13.78 -6.94
C MET A 423 8.35 15.02 -7.70
N HIS A 424 9.63 15.11 -8.09
CA HIS A 424 10.17 16.19 -8.91
C HIS A 424 10.08 15.94 -10.41
N PHE A 425 9.88 14.70 -10.84
CA PHE A 425 9.81 14.37 -12.26
C PHE A 425 8.47 14.84 -12.83
N ARG A 426 8.50 15.45 -14.01
CA ARG A 426 7.28 15.84 -14.74
C ARG A 426 6.84 14.75 -15.71
N HIS A 427 5.59 14.85 -16.13
CA HIS A 427 5.00 13.97 -17.14
C HIS A 427 5.47 14.31 -18.56
N ALA A 428 5.73 13.28 -19.38
CA ALA A 428 5.69 13.37 -20.83
C ALA A 428 5.13 12.08 -21.44
N CYS A 429 4.35 12.20 -22.52
CA CYS A 429 3.83 11.05 -23.26
C CYS A 429 4.94 10.20 -23.92
N CYS A 430 6.09 10.83 -24.23
CA CYS A 430 7.30 10.17 -24.72
C CYS A 430 8.44 10.36 -23.71
N PRO A 431 8.43 9.61 -22.59
CA PRO A 431 9.38 9.83 -21.50
C PRO A 431 10.78 9.33 -21.87
N ASN A 432 11.81 10.02 -21.35
CA ASN A 432 13.21 9.62 -21.47
C ASN A 432 13.71 8.85 -20.23
N VAL A 433 12.84 8.61 -19.24
CA VAL A 433 13.09 7.79 -18.05
C VAL A 433 12.00 6.74 -17.86
N VAL A 434 12.41 5.51 -17.52
CA VAL A 434 11.53 4.39 -17.18
C VAL A 434 11.68 4.00 -15.70
N ILE A 435 10.57 3.55 -15.12
CA ILE A 435 10.43 3.16 -13.71
C ILE A 435 10.34 1.63 -13.60
N HIS A 436 11.13 1.07 -12.69
CA HIS A 436 11.07 -0.33 -12.25
C HIS A 436 11.01 -0.39 -10.73
N HIS A 437 10.27 -1.35 -10.16
CA HIS A 437 10.20 -1.55 -8.71
C HIS A 437 10.85 -2.87 -8.28
N TYR A 438 11.52 -2.82 -7.14
CA TYR A 438 12.04 -3.98 -6.41
C TYR A 438 11.49 -3.88 -4.97
N GLY A 439 10.34 -4.52 -4.73
CA GLY A 439 9.55 -4.27 -3.52
C GLY A 439 9.10 -2.80 -3.45
N SER A 440 9.35 -2.12 -2.33
CA SER A 440 9.09 -0.67 -2.17
C SER A 440 10.20 0.23 -2.72
N THR A 441 11.19 -0.31 -3.44
CA THR A 441 12.29 0.49 -4.00
C THR A 441 12.04 0.79 -5.48
N MET A 442 11.98 2.07 -5.81
CA MET A 442 11.88 2.60 -7.15
C MET A 442 13.27 2.78 -7.77
N VAL A 443 13.41 2.28 -9.00
CA VAL A 443 14.63 2.35 -9.79
C VAL A 443 14.33 3.07 -11.11
N LEU A 444 15.03 4.18 -11.34
CA LEU A 444 14.87 5.01 -12.53
C LEU A 444 16.04 4.77 -13.49
N ARG A 445 15.74 4.56 -14.78
CA ARG A 445 16.75 4.42 -15.84
C ARG A 445 16.39 5.25 -17.06
N THR A 446 17.38 5.75 -17.78
CA THR A 446 17.14 6.41 -19.06
C THR A 446 16.71 5.40 -20.13
N THR A 447 15.74 5.77 -20.97
CA THR A 447 15.29 4.97 -22.11
C THR A 447 16.06 5.31 -23.39
N ARG A 448 16.62 6.51 -23.46
CA ARG A 448 17.43 7.01 -24.57
C ARG A 448 18.60 7.86 -24.10
N LYS A 449 19.48 8.24 -25.03
CA LYS A 449 20.52 9.24 -24.77
C LYS A 449 19.86 10.57 -24.39
N CYS A 450 20.31 11.16 -23.29
CA CYS A 450 19.90 12.49 -22.82
C CYS A 450 21.09 13.45 -22.93
N LEU A 451 20.86 14.65 -23.48
CA LEU A 451 21.88 15.68 -23.67
C LEU A 451 22.07 16.54 -22.41
N LYS A 452 23.20 17.23 -22.30
CA LYS A 452 23.42 18.18 -21.20
C LYS A 452 22.35 19.28 -21.22
N GLY A 453 21.78 19.58 -20.06
CA GLY A 453 20.68 20.54 -19.87
C GLY A 453 19.30 19.96 -20.18
N GLU A 454 19.21 18.72 -20.69
CA GLU A 454 17.93 18.11 -21.01
C GLU A 454 17.18 17.72 -19.72
N GLU A 455 15.87 17.90 -19.75
CA GLU A 455 14.99 17.51 -18.65
C GLU A 455 14.61 16.04 -18.73
N LEU A 456 14.52 15.42 -17.56
CA LEU A 456 14.12 14.04 -17.38
C LEU A 456 12.62 13.97 -17.08
N PHE A 457 11.91 13.22 -17.91
CA PHE A 457 10.47 13.00 -17.83
C PHE A 457 10.14 11.53 -17.63
N VAL A 458 9.06 11.30 -16.89
CA VAL A 458 8.43 9.98 -16.71
C VAL A 458 7.01 10.00 -17.30
N SER A 459 6.44 8.83 -17.57
CA SER A 459 5.01 8.74 -17.87
C SER A 459 4.22 8.51 -16.58
N TYR A 460 3.04 9.14 -16.47
CA TYR A 460 2.13 8.98 -15.33
C TYR A 460 1.05 7.92 -15.61
N GLY A 461 0.96 7.41 -16.83
CA GLY A 461 -0.10 6.51 -17.28
C GLY A 461 -0.52 6.81 -18.70
#